data_AF-A0AAU3VAA8-F1
#
_entry.id   AF-A0AAU3VAA8-F1
#
_cell.length_a   1.000
_cell.length_b   1.000
_cell.length_c   1.000
_cell.angle_alpha   90.00
_cell.angle_beta   90.00
_cell.angle_gamma   90.00
#
_symmetry.space_group_name_H-M   'P 1'
#
loop_
_entity.id
_entity.type
_entity.pdbx_description
1 polymer ?
#
loop_
_entity_poly.entity_id
_entity_poly.type
_entity_poly.pdbx_seq_one_letter_code
_entity_poly.pdbx_strand_id
1 'polypeptide(L)'
;MKTKLQEARVQRGWTQSQLIQAVEDAAERLGITLPSLSSLKAQISMFENGRRVPGNDYQTLFCEVYQASRRDLGLALESAPSQLETLPTLPSPQGPAPEASPAVLDYLKSVFVQHAQAEPLVGPRFLVPAVQSQVPLIEELCKEASGPHREEVVRLGSRYAEFLGWLHQDSGDSRSAMLWTNRALDYAAELDDPALSSYVFQRRSNIAGEAGQAGYAMGLANGALREGRRLPRKIRAVALRASAYAHAQLGHADESARALDDARTLADAAAGEGSDLAPYCSVSYIDMEAANCALQLGHPEDAVQTLEQSLTRWPAEQQRDRGLCLARLATAYAQMEDVEAAYNAASQAVSIAQTTGSARILAELGRLQGYLTPWSKLVEIAELNRTLGTMKGS
;
A
#
# COMPACT_ATOMS: atom_id res chain seq x y z
N MET A 1 15.20 24.00 -41.00
CA MET A 1 15.22 24.02 -39.52
C MET A 1 16.24 23.00 -39.06
N LYS A 2 17.11 23.36 -38.12
CA LYS A 2 17.98 22.38 -37.46
C LYS A 2 17.13 21.61 -36.45
N THR A 3 17.27 20.30 -36.40
CA THR A 3 16.53 19.48 -35.41
C THR A 3 17.24 19.51 -34.07
N LYS A 4 16.52 19.27 -32.97
CA LYS A 4 17.12 19.08 -31.64
C LYS A 4 18.15 17.95 -31.62
N LEU A 5 17.99 16.94 -32.47
CA LEU A 5 18.97 15.87 -32.66
C LEU A 5 20.29 16.38 -33.25
N GLN A 6 20.23 17.25 -34.26
CA GLN A 6 21.42 17.89 -34.84
C GLN A 6 22.08 18.86 -33.85
N GLU A 7 21.27 19.60 -33.09
CA GLU A 7 21.75 20.49 -32.04
C GLU A 7 22.48 19.72 -30.94
N ALA A 8 21.94 18.58 -30.49
CA ALA A 8 22.59 17.70 -29.51
C ALA A 8 23.94 17.18 -30.00
N ARG A 9 24.08 16.82 -31.30
CA ARG A 9 25.38 16.45 -31.88
C ARG A 9 26.38 17.60 -31.82
N VAL A 10 25.95 18.79 -32.26
CA VAL A 10 26.81 19.97 -32.33
C VAL A 10 27.23 20.43 -30.94
N GLN A 11 26.34 20.38 -29.95
CA GLN A 11 26.67 20.70 -28.55
C GLN A 11 27.75 19.79 -27.96
N ARG A 12 27.79 18.51 -28.38
CA ARG A 12 28.87 17.58 -28.01
C ARG A 12 30.17 17.77 -28.80
N GLY A 13 30.19 18.68 -29.77
CA GLY A 13 31.34 18.89 -30.66
C GLY A 13 31.59 17.73 -31.62
N TRP A 14 30.60 16.88 -31.87
CA TRP A 14 30.76 15.66 -32.66
C TRP A 14 30.58 15.91 -34.16
N THR A 15 31.45 15.28 -34.95
CA THR A 15 31.25 15.10 -36.38
C THR A 15 30.17 14.06 -36.66
N GLN A 16 29.57 14.09 -37.86
CA GLN A 16 28.57 13.09 -38.23
C GLN A 16 29.14 11.66 -38.27
N SER A 17 30.42 11.50 -38.62
CA SER A 17 31.11 10.20 -38.57
C SER A 17 31.24 9.66 -37.14
N GLN A 18 31.52 10.53 -36.16
CA GLN A 18 31.56 10.13 -34.75
C GLN A 18 30.19 9.74 -34.22
N LEU A 19 29.12 10.41 -34.66
CA LEU A 19 27.76 9.98 -34.34
C LEU A 19 27.43 8.61 -34.95
N ILE A 20 27.83 8.37 -36.21
CA ILE A 20 27.62 7.07 -36.87
C ILE A 20 28.31 5.96 -36.06
N GLN A 21 29.57 6.14 -35.67
CA GLN A 21 30.29 5.16 -34.85
C GLN A 21 29.58 4.91 -33.51
N ALA A 22 29.15 5.97 -32.82
CA ALA A 22 28.45 5.83 -31.54
C ALA A 22 27.11 5.08 -31.68
N VAL A 23 26.41 5.27 -32.80
CA VAL A 23 25.16 4.54 -33.11
C VAL A 23 25.44 3.08 -33.42
N GLU A 24 26.52 2.75 -34.13
CA GLU A 24 26.96 1.38 -34.38
C GLU A 24 27.29 0.66 -33.07
N ASP A 25 28.09 1.29 -32.19
CA ASP A 25 28.46 0.73 -30.89
C ASP A 25 27.22 0.51 -29.99
N ALA A 26 26.25 1.44 -30.04
CA ALA A 26 24.99 1.31 -29.30
C ALA A 26 24.10 0.19 -29.86
N ALA A 27 24.10 0.01 -31.19
CA ALA A 27 23.31 -1.03 -31.84
C ALA A 27 23.84 -2.43 -31.51
N GLU A 28 25.16 -2.60 -31.42
CA GLU A 28 25.77 -3.84 -30.96
C GLU A 28 25.37 -4.16 -29.51
N ARG A 29 25.43 -3.18 -28.60
CA ARG A 29 25.03 -3.37 -27.19
C ARG A 29 23.55 -3.72 -27.03
N LEU A 30 22.69 -3.15 -27.85
CA LEU A 30 21.24 -3.32 -27.77
C LEU A 30 20.69 -4.44 -28.68
N GLY A 31 21.56 -5.12 -29.44
CA GLY A 31 21.16 -6.20 -30.36
C GLY A 31 20.30 -5.72 -31.53
N ILE A 32 20.48 -4.48 -32.00
CA ILE A 32 19.69 -3.88 -33.09
C ILE A 32 20.46 -4.01 -34.41
N THR A 33 19.83 -4.58 -35.44
CA THR A 33 20.45 -4.72 -36.77
C THR A 33 20.41 -3.41 -37.55
N LEU A 34 21.57 -2.89 -37.94
CA LEU A 34 21.70 -1.68 -38.75
C LEU A 34 21.82 -1.98 -40.26
N PRO A 35 21.41 -1.05 -41.14
CA PRO A 35 21.65 -1.14 -42.58
C PRO A 35 23.13 -0.87 -42.91
N SER A 36 23.52 -1.04 -44.18
CA SER A 36 24.88 -0.73 -44.64
C SER A 36 25.32 0.71 -44.30
N LEU A 37 26.62 0.92 -44.09
CA LEU A 37 27.20 2.20 -43.68
C LEU A 37 26.81 3.39 -44.59
N SER A 38 26.72 3.15 -45.90
CA SER A 38 26.28 4.18 -46.87
C SER A 38 24.81 4.57 -46.68
N SER A 39 23.94 3.59 -46.37
CA SER A 39 22.53 3.80 -46.05
C SER A 39 22.36 4.46 -44.68
N LEU A 40 23.13 4.04 -43.68
CA LEU A 40 23.11 4.61 -42.33
C LEU A 40 23.49 6.09 -42.33
N LYS A 41 24.58 6.46 -43.03
CA LYS A 41 25.00 7.86 -43.19
C LYS A 41 23.91 8.72 -43.84
N ALA A 42 23.26 8.20 -44.89
CA ALA A 42 22.17 8.90 -45.55
C ALA A 42 20.95 9.07 -44.62
N GLN A 43 20.59 8.04 -43.85
CA GLN A 43 19.48 8.07 -42.90
C GLN A 43 19.73 9.06 -41.77
N ILE A 44 20.89 9.02 -41.12
CA ILE A 44 21.26 9.96 -40.05
C ILE A 44 21.24 11.40 -40.57
N SER A 45 21.77 11.65 -41.77
CA SER A 45 21.68 12.97 -42.40
C SER A 45 20.23 13.42 -42.62
N MET A 46 19.34 12.53 -43.08
CA MET A 46 17.92 12.87 -43.24
C MET A 46 17.24 13.16 -41.89
N PHE A 47 17.60 12.44 -40.83
CA PHE A 47 17.08 12.66 -39.48
C PHE A 47 17.52 14.01 -38.90
N GLU A 48 18.81 14.32 -38.95
CA GLU A 48 19.35 15.57 -38.43
C GLU A 48 18.81 16.81 -39.14
N ASN A 49 18.52 16.68 -40.43
CA ASN A 49 17.93 17.76 -41.23
C ASN A 49 16.39 17.77 -41.22
N GLY A 50 15.75 16.91 -40.42
CA GLY A 50 14.30 16.85 -40.28
C GLY A 50 13.55 16.40 -41.53
N ARG A 51 14.25 15.78 -42.49
CA ARG A 51 13.64 15.25 -43.73
C ARG A 51 12.93 13.91 -43.52
N ARG A 52 13.28 13.21 -42.44
CA ARG A 52 12.66 11.94 -42.04
C ARG A 52 12.64 11.85 -40.52
N VAL A 53 11.60 11.25 -39.96
CA VAL A 53 11.52 10.97 -38.52
C VAL A 53 12.21 9.62 -38.24
N PRO A 54 13.11 9.52 -37.24
CA PRO A 54 13.69 8.24 -36.84
C PRO A 54 12.61 7.25 -36.37
N GLY A 55 12.68 6.01 -36.82
CA GLY A 55 11.83 4.92 -36.30
C GLY A 55 12.21 4.55 -34.86
N ASN A 56 11.41 3.71 -34.21
CA ASN A 56 11.56 3.37 -32.78
C ASN A 56 12.97 2.88 -32.42
N ASP A 57 13.56 2.01 -33.25
CA ASP A 57 14.90 1.47 -33.02
C ASP A 57 15.98 2.57 -33.04
N TYR A 58 15.92 3.47 -34.01
CA TYR A 58 16.81 4.63 -34.07
C TYR A 58 16.59 5.62 -32.92
N GLN A 59 15.33 5.81 -32.48
CA GLN A 59 15.05 6.66 -31.32
C GLN A 59 15.68 6.07 -30.04
N THR A 60 15.58 4.75 -29.84
CA THR A 60 16.22 4.05 -28.73
C THR A 60 17.75 4.20 -28.81
N LEU A 61 18.34 4.01 -30.00
CA LEU A 61 19.77 4.20 -30.22
C LEU A 61 20.21 5.63 -29.91
N PHE A 62 19.46 6.65 -30.33
CA PHE A 62 19.79 8.04 -30.03
C PHE A 62 19.65 8.36 -28.54
N CYS A 63 18.65 7.83 -27.84
CA CYS A 63 18.52 8.02 -26.39
C CYS A 63 19.71 7.40 -25.65
N GLU A 64 20.15 6.21 -26.07
CA GLU A 64 21.33 5.53 -25.52
C GLU A 64 22.63 6.31 -25.83
N VAL A 65 22.83 6.73 -27.09
CA VAL A 65 24.02 7.49 -27.49
C VAL A 65 24.10 8.83 -26.78
N TYR A 66 22.99 9.55 -26.70
CA TYR A 66 22.94 10.87 -26.09
C TYR A 66 22.66 10.87 -24.59
N GLN A 67 22.40 9.70 -23.98
CA GLN A 67 22.02 9.57 -22.57
C GLN A 67 20.94 10.60 -22.19
N ALA A 68 19.94 10.73 -23.06
CA ALA A 68 18.92 11.77 -23.01
C ALA A 68 17.55 11.18 -23.33
N SER A 69 16.48 11.81 -22.84
CA SER A 69 15.13 11.32 -23.13
C SER A 69 14.71 11.64 -24.57
N ARG A 70 13.71 10.92 -25.08
CA ARG A 70 13.10 11.21 -26.40
C ARG A 70 12.63 12.66 -26.50
N ARG A 71 12.10 13.24 -25.42
CA ARG A 71 11.64 14.63 -25.36
C ARG A 71 12.80 15.63 -25.52
N ASP A 72 13.93 15.35 -24.88
CA ASP A 72 15.12 16.21 -24.92
C ASP A 72 15.71 16.27 -26.33
N LEU A 73 15.71 15.13 -27.04
CA LEU A 73 16.19 15.01 -28.42
C LEU A 73 15.17 15.45 -29.48
N GLY A 74 13.96 15.86 -29.07
CA GLY A 74 12.87 16.21 -29.99
C GLY A 74 12.36 15.00 -30.80
N LEU A 75 12.49 13.80 -30.26
CA LEU A 75 12.09 12.51 -30.83
C LEU A 75 10.79 11.96 -30.23
N ALA A 76 10.15 12.69 -29.31
CA ALA A 76 8.82 12.33 -28.86
C ALA A 76 7.90 12.26 -30.09
N LEU A 77 7.15 11.17 -30.22
CA LEU A 77 6.02 11.13 -31.14
C LEU A 77 5.18 12.37 -30.83
N GLU A 78 5.08 13.30 -31.77
CA GLU A 78 3.81 13.98 -31.94
C GLU A 78 2.82 12.83 -32.13
N SER A 79 2.13 12.46 -31.05
CA SER A 79 0.89 11.72 -31.13
C SER A 79 0.14 12.37 -32.28
N ALA A 80 -0.25 11.60 -33.30
CA ALA A 80 -1.08 12.15 -34.38
C ALA A 80 -2.17 13.00 -33.70
N PRO A 81 -2.32 14.30 -34.05
CA PRO A 81 -3.20 15.20 -33.31
C PRO A 81 -4.54 14.51 -33.19
N SER A 82 -4.89 14.15 -31.97
CA SER A 82 -6.14 13.46 -31.73
C SER A 82 -7.23 14.43 -32.16
N GLN A 83 -8.26 13.96 -32.87
CA GLN A 83 -9.44 14.81 -33.12
C GLN A 83 -10.03 15.36 -31.80
N LEU A 84 -9.68 14.77 -30.65
CA LEU A 84 -9.97 15.27 -29.30
C LEU A 84 -9.22 16.57 -28.94
N GLU A 85 -8.03 16.84 -29.48
CA GLU A 85 -7.24 18.06 -29.21
C GLU A 85 -7.79 19.28 -29.96
N THR A 86 -8.50 19.05 -31.07
CA THR A 86 -9.23 20.09 -31.82
C THR A 86 -10.62 20.39 -31.27
N LEU A 87 -11.09 19.61 -30.29
CA LEU A 87 -12.35 19.93 -29.62
C LEU A 87 -12.16 21.21 -28.80
N PRO A 88 -13.06 22.20 -28.92
CA PRO A 88 -13.00 23.38 -28.08
C PRO A 88 -13.10 22.95 -26.61
N THR A 89 -12.04 23.20 -25.85
CA THR A 89 -12.09 23.11 -24.39
C THR A 89 -12.92 24.29 -23.92
N LEU A 90 -14.15 24.01 -23.50
CA LEU A 90 -14.93 25.01 -22.79
C LEU A 90 -14.18 25.36 -21.50
N PRO A 91 -14.08 26.66 -21.13
CA PRO A 91 -13.53 27.03 -19.83
C PRO A 91 -14.30 26.27 -18.75
N SER A 92 -13.57 25.69 -17.80
CA SER A 92 -14.20 25.01 -16.66
C SER A 92 -15.19 25.97 -16.01
N PRO A 93 -16.47 25.59 -15.88
CA PRO A 93 -17.46 26.47 -15.27
C PRO A 93 -17.02 26.82 -13.85
N GLN A 94 -16.85 28.11 -13.59
CA GLN A 94 -16.68 28.63 -12.23
C GLN A 94 -18.06 28.65 -11.58
N GLY A 95 -18.44 27.51 -11.01
CA GLY A 95 -19.60 27.42 -10.13
C GLY A 95 -19.25 27.83 -8.69
N PRO A 96 -20.23 28.23 -7.87
CA PRO A 96 -20.00 28.35 -6.43
C PRO A 96 -19.49 27.03 -5.86
N ALA A 97 -18.60 27.10 -4.87
CA ALA A 97 -18.16 25.92 -4.13
C ALA A 97 -19.39 25.21 -3.52
N PRO A 98 -19.39 23.87 -3.45
CA PRO A 98 -20.48 23.16 -2.82
C PRO A 98 -20.58 23.55 -1.35
N GLU A 99 -21.79 23.87 -0.88
CA GLU A 99 -22.04 24.18 0.52
C GLU A 99 -22.12 22.89 1.36
N ALA A 100 -21.59 22.93 2.58
CA ALA A 100 -21.72 21.86 3.56
C ALA A 100 -23.16 21.75 4.11
N SER A 101 -24.05 21.27 3.25
CA SER A 101 -25.45 20.99 3.59
C SER A 101 -25.63 19.57 4.13
N PRO A 102 -26.67 19.31 4.95
CA PRO A 102 -26.97 17.96 5.44
C PRO A 102 -27.05 16.90 4.33
N ALA A 103 -27.61 17.25 3.18
CA ALA A 103 -27.73 16.33 2.04
C ALA A 103 -26.36 15.90 1.47
N VAL A 104 -25.39 16.82 1.40
CA VAL A 104 -24.02 16.50 0.92
C VAL A 104 -23.28 15.66 1.95
N LEU A 105 -23.43 15.96 3.23
CA LEU A 105 -22.79 15.20 4.31
C LEU A 105 -23.37 13.78 4.41
N ASP A 106 -24.69 13.61 4.31
CA ASP A 106 -25.34 12.31 4.29
C ASP A 106 -24.98 11.48 3.04
N TYR A 107 -24.78 12.15 1.89
CA TYR A 107 -24.21 11.53 0.70
C TYR A 107 -22.82 10.97 0.98
N LEU A 108 -21.90 11.78 1.52
CA LEU A 108 -20.52 11.36 1.81
C LEU A 108 -20.48 10.24 2.86
N LYS A 109 -21.32 10.29 3.90
CA LYS A 109 -21.48 9.19 4.87
C LYS A 109 -21.89 7.89 4.17
N SER A 110 -22.88 7.97 3.29
CA SER A 110 -23.41 6.80 2.58
C SER A 110 -22.35 6.20 1.64
N VAL A 111 -21.65 7.06 0.88
CA VAL A 111 -20.55 6.64 0.00
C VAL A 111 -19.41 6.00 0.78
N PHE A 112 -19.05 6.55 1.95
CA PHE A 112 -18.05 5.95 2.83
C PHE A 112 -18.43 4.53 3.24
N VAL A 113 -19.67 4.32 3.70
CA VAL A 113 -20.17 2.98 4.07
C VAL A 113 -20.09 2.03 2.88
N GLN A 114 -20.47 2.48 1.68
CA GLN A 114 -20.35 1.66 0.47
C GLN A 114 -18.90 1.29 0.13
N HIS A 115 -17.96 2.23 0.29
CA HIS A 115 -16.53 1.93 0.10
C HIS A 115 -16.00 0.93 1.12
N ALA A 116 -16.35 1.09 2.40
CA ALA A 116 -15.94 0.15 3.45
C ALA A 116 -16.50 -1.25 3.21
N GLN A 117 -17.75 -1.37 2.75
CA GLN A 117 -18.39 -2.65 2.41
C GLN A 117 -17.84 -3.27 1.11
N ALA A 118 -17.41 -2.45 0.15
CA ALA A 118 -16.81 -2.92 -1.09
C ALA A 118 -15.37 -3.41 -0.91
N GLU A 119 -14.69 -3.01 0.17
CA GLU A 119 -13.27 -3.31 0.40
C GLU A 119 -12.92 -4.80 0.38
N PRO A 120 -13.68 -5.70 1.03
CA PRO A 120 -13.40 -7.12 0.94
C PRO A 120 -13.67 -7.72 -0.44
N LEU A 121 -14.46 -7.05 -1.29
CA LEU A 121 -14.92 -7.55 -2.58
C LEU A 121 -14.02 -7.13 -3.74
N VAL A 122 -13.57 -5.87 -3.72
CA VAL A 122 -12.80 -5.27 -4.83
C VAL A 122 -11.30 -5.23 -4.51
N GLY A 123 -10.95 -5.25 -3.22
CA GLY A 123 -9.56 -5.15 -2.76
C GLY A 123 -9.02 -3.71 -2.77
N PRO A 124 -7.95 -3.45 -2.00
CA PRO A 124 -7.53 -2.09 -1.70
C PRO A 124 -6.96 -1.33 -2.90
N ARG A 125 -6.22 -2.02 -3.80
CA ARG A 125 -5.60 -1.42 -5.00
C ARG A 125 -6.60 -0.68 -5.89
N PHE A 126 -7.80 -1.23 -6.06
CA PHE A 126 -8.84 -0.64 -6.92
C PHE A 126 -9.69 0.39 -6.19
N LEU A 127 -9.76 0.31 -4.86
CA LEU A 127 -10.53 1.26 -4.04
C LEU A 127 -9.78 2.55 -3.73
N VAL A 128 -8.45 2.53 -3.66
CA VAL A 128 -7.66 3.75 -3.41
C VAL A 128 -8.07 4.91 -4.34
N PRO A 129 -8.10 4.76 -5.68
CA PRO A 129 -8.51 5.86 -6.56
C PRO A 129 -9.94 6.33 -6.33
N ALA A 130 -10.86 5.40 -6.06
CA ALA A 130 -12.27 5.72 -5.85
C ALA A 130 -12.48 6.54 -4.57
N VAL A 131 -11.88 6.10 -3.45
CA VAL A 131 -11.95 6.81 -2.17
C VAL A 131 -11.21 8.15 -2.24
N GLN A 132 -10.02 8.17 -2.84
CA GLN A 132 -9.19 9.37 -2.95
C GLN A 132 -9.85 10.45 -3.81
N SER A 133 -10.69 10.09 -4.79
CA SER A 133 -11.45 11.04 -5.60
C SER A 133 -12.43 11.91 -4.79
N GLN A 134 -12.80 11.47 -3.59
CA GLN A 134 -13.70 12.21 -2.71
C GLN A 134 -12.98 13.28 -1.88
N VAL A 135 -11.66 13.16 -1.71
CA VAL A 135 -10.87 14.04 -0.83
C VAL A 135 -10.95 15.51 -1.24
N PRO A 136 -10.82 15.91 -2.53
CA PRO A 136 -10.89 17.32 -2.91
C PRO A 136 -12.23 17.97 -2.54
N LEU A 137 -13.34 17.24 -2.68
CA LEU A 137 -14.66 17.73 -2.26
C LEU A 137 -14.71 17.92 -0.75
N ILE A 138 -14.25 16.94 0.03
CA ILE A 138 -14.22 17.04 1.50
C ILE A 138 -13.35 18.22 1.96
N GLU A 139 -12.18 18.43 1.34
CA GLU A 139 -11.29 19.54 1.67
C GLU A 139 -11.91 20.90 1.35
N GLU A 140 -12.67 21.01 0.25
CA GLU A 140 -13.41 22.22 -0.09
C GLU A 140 -14.56 22.47 0.90
N LEU A 141 -15.34 21.44 1.22
CA LEU A 141 -16.42 21.52 2.20
C LEU A 141 -15.89 21.91 3.58
N CYS A 142 -14.71 21.41 3.98
CA CYS A 142 -14.05 21.86 5.20
C CYS A 142 -13.89 23.39 5.17
N LYS A 143 -13.27 23.98 4.13
CA LYS A 143 -12.99 25.42 4.09
C LYS A 143 -14.22 26.30 4.30
N GLU A 144 -15.35 25.91 3.71
CA GLU A 144 -16.59 26.70 3.72
C GLU A 144 -17.52 26.38 4.90
N ALA A 145 -17.42 25.19 5.49
CA ALA A 145 -18.30 24.76 6.57
C ALA A 145 -18.12 25.58 7.85
N SER A 146 -19.22 25.84 8.55
CA SER A 146 -19.25 26.50 9.85
C SER A 146 -20.25 25.82 10.79
N GLY A 147 -20.10 26.09 12.10
CA GLY A 147 -21.00 25.54 13.12
C GLY A 147 -21.03 24.00 13.14
N PRO A 148 -22.19 23.36 13.37
CA PRO A 148 -22.30 21.90 13.46
C PRO A 148 -21.85 21.16 12.19
N HIS A 149 -22.04 21.74 11.01
CA HIS A 149 -21.61 21.13 9.75
C HIS A 149 -20.07 21.06 9.64
N ARG A 150 -19.34 21.97 10.30
CA ARG A 150 -17.87 21.93 10.35
C ARG A 150 -17.37 20.70 11.10
N GLU A 151 -17.91 20.41 12.28
CA GLU A 151 -17.53 19.21 13.03
C GLU A 151 -17.81 17.92 12.23
N GLU A 152 -18.94 17.89 11.54
CA GLU A 152 -19.36 16.73 10.76
C GLU A 152 -18.47 16.48 9.53
N VAL A 153 -18.15 17.52 8.75
CA VAL A 153 -17.26 17.38 7.59
C VAL A 153 -15.83 17.04 8.01
N VAL A 154 -15.34 17.59 9.10
CA VAL A 154 -14.00 17.27 9.64
C VAL A 154 -13.95 15.82 10.11
N ARG A 155 -15.02 15.33 10.74
CA ARG A 155 -15.15 13.91 11.12
C ARG A 155 -15.14 13.01 9.89
N LEU A 156 -15.87 13.37 8.84
CA LEU A 156 -15.82 12.66 7.56
C LEU A 156 -14.42 12.67 6.95
N GLY A 157 -13.75 13.84 6.92
CA GLY A 157 -12.36 13.97 6.47
C GLY A 157 -11.41 13.03 7.21
N SER A 158 -11.56 12.94 8.54
CA SER A 158 -10.78 11.98 9.32
C SER A 158 -11.06 10.54 8.93
N ARG A 159 -12.32 10.16 8.72
CA ARG A 159 -12.70 8.79 8.38
C ARG A 159 -12.20 8.38 7.00
N TYR A 160 -12.33 9.26 6.00
CA TYR A 160 -11.79 9.03 4.66
C TYR A 160 -10.26 8.93 4.67
N ALA A 161 -9.57 9.82 5.39
CA ALA A 161 -8.11 9.78 5.51
C ALA A 161 -7.62 8.52 6.24
N GLU A 162 -8.28 8.12 7.32
CA GLU A 162 -7.95 6.89 8.06
C GLU A 162 -8.15 5.64 7.20
N PHE A 163 -9.24 5.59 6.44
CA PHE A 163 -9.54 4.50 5.53
C PHE A 163 -8.57 4.44 4.35
N LEU A 164 -8.19 5.57 3.74
CA LEU A 164 -7.11 5.61 2.75
C LEU A 164 -5.79 5.09 3.35
N GLY A 165 -5.50 5.46 4.59
CA GLY A 165 -4.37 4.91 5.33
C GLY A 165 -4.40 3.38 5.42
N TRP A 166 -5.58 2.79 5.65
CA TRP A 166 -5.78 1.34 5.69
C TRP A 166 -5.55 0.71 4.31
N LEU A 167 -6.17 1.26 3.27
CA LEU A 167 -6.06 0.72 1.92
C LEU A 167 -4.61 0.73 1.41
N HIS A 168 -3.87 1.80 1.67
CA HIS A 168 -2.45 1.86 1.34
C HIS A 168 -1.62 0.88 2.16
N GLN A 169 -1.93 0.71 3.45
CA GLN A 169 -1.26 -0.27 4.31
C GLN A 169 -1.47 -1.70 3.78
N ASP A 170 -2.72 -2.08 3.46
CA ASP A 170 -3.03 -3.41 2.94
C ASP A 170 -2.51 -3.63 1.51
N SER A 171 -2.29 -2.56 0.74
CA SER A 171 -1.62 -2.60 -0.57
C SER A 171 -0.09 -2.58 -0.48
N GLY A 172 0.49 -2.46 0.72
CA GLY A 172 1.94 -2.47 0.95
C GLY A 172 2.65 -1.11 0.81
N ASP A 173 1.93 -0.02 0.51
CA ASP A 173 2.49 1.33 0.46
C ASP A 173 2.50 1.97 1.86
N SER A 174 3.48 1.59 2.67
CA SER A 174 3.63 2.08 4.04
C SER A 174 3.82 3.61 4.14
N ARG A 175 4.39 4.23 3.09
CA ARG A 175 4.62 5.68 3.07
C ARG A 175 3.31 6.43 2.93
N SER A 176 2.49 6.05 1.94
CA SER A 176 1.16 6.65 1.76
C SER A 176 0.23 6.28 2.92
N ALA A 177 0.35 5.07 3.47
CA ALA A 177 -0.39 4.66 4.66
C ALA A 177 -0.13 5.61 5.84
N MET A 178 1.14 5.90 6.16
CA MET A 178 1.51 6.84 7.21
C MET A 178 1.07 8.27 6.89
N LEU A 179 1.19 8.71 5.63
CA LEU A 179 0.76 10.04 5.20
C LEU A 179 -0.74 10.26 5.44
N TRP A 180 -1.59 9.35 4.96
CA TRP A 180 -3.03 9.46 5.12
C TRP A 180 -3.47 9.28 6.58
N THR A 181 -2.80 8.40 7.32
CA THR A 181 -3.05 8.23 8.76
C THR A 181 -2.67 9.50 9.54
N ASN A 182 -1.59 10.20 9.18
CA ASN A 182 -1.25 11.50 9.77
C ASN A 182 -2.29 12.57 9.41
N ARG A 183 -2.80 12.58 8.17
CA ARG A 183 -3.88 13.49 7.77
C ARG A 183 -5.15 13.29 8.60
N ALA A 184 -5.47 12.05 8.96
CA ALA A 184 -6.56 11.76 9.90
C ALA A 184 -6.30 12.33 11.30
N LEU A 185 -5.04 12.36 11.76
CA LEU A 185 -4.68 12.97 13.05
C LEU A 185 -4.88 14.49 13.06
N ASP A 186 -4.61 15.17 11.95
CA ASP A 186 -4.85 16.61 11.84
C ASP A 186 -6.34 16.94 12.08
N TYR A 187 -7.23 16.15 11.47
CA TYR A 187 -8.68 16.28 11.68
C TYR A 187 -9.11 15.88 13.10
N ALA A 188 -8.53 14.81 13.66
CA ALA A 188 -8.81 14.38 15.02
C ALA A 188 -8.44 15.43 16.07
N ALA A 189 -7.32 16.12 15.85
CA ALA A 189 -6.85 17.20 16.71
C ALA A 189 -7.78 18.42 16.64
N GLU A 190 -8.32 18.75 15.46
CA GLU A 190 -9.31 19.81 15.32
C GLU A 190 -10.62 19.50 16.07
N LEU A 191 -11.06 18.23 16.04
CA LEU A 191 -12.28 17.80 16.73
C LEU A 191 -12.13 17.66 18.24
N ASP A 192 -10.90 17.71 18.78
CA ASP A 192 -10.57 17.31 20.16
C ASP A 192 -11.19 15.95 20.53
N ASP A 193 -11.17 15.00 19.60
CA ASP A 193 -11.77 13.68 19.78
C ASP A 193 -10.72 12.68 20.31
N PRO A 194 -10.76 12.30 21.61
CA PRO A 194 -9.77 11.43 22.21
C PRO A 194 -9.83 10.00 21.65
N ALA A 195 -11.03 9.51 21.28
CA ALA A 195 -11.20 8.16 20.75
C ALA A 195 -10.60 8.04 19.36
N LEU A 196 -10.87 9.03 18.49
CA LEU A 196 -10.31 9.11 17.15
C LEU A 196 -8.79 9.32 17.19
N SER A 197 -8.30 10.22 18.05
CA SER A 197 -6.86 10.46 18.22
C SER A 197 -6.14 9.18 18.68
N SER A 198 -6.68 8.49 19.69
CA SER A 198 -6.13 7.22 20.18
C SER A 198 -6.08 6.16 19.07
N TYR A 199 -7.16 6.01 18.32
CA TYR A 199 -7.25 5.06 17.21
C TYR A 199 -6.23 5.36 16.11
N VAL A 200 -6.06 6.64 15.72
CA VAL A 200 -5.08 7.03 14.71
C VAL A 200 -3.64 6.81 15.20
N PHE A 201 -3.32 7.08 16.47
CA PHE A 201 -2.02 6.73 17.05
C PHE A 201 -1.73 5.23 17.02
N GLN A 202 -2.74 4.41 17.34
CA GLN A 202 -2.66 2.96 17.27
C GLN A 202 -2.39 2.48 15.83
N ARG A 203 -3.05 3.07 14.83
CA ARG A 203 -2.78 2.78 13.42
C ARG A 203 -1.36 3.14 13.00
N ARG A 204 -0.86 4.31 13.41
CA ARG A 204 0.55 4.71 13.16
C ARG A 204 1.53 3.73 13.80
N SER A 205 1.25 3.28 15.03
CA SER A 205 2.05 2.27 15.72
C SER A 205 2.16 0.98 14.91
N ASN A 206 1.04 0.47 14.39
CA ASN A 206 1.04 -0.73 13.58
C ASN A 206 1.87 -0.56 12.29
N ILE A 207 1.67 0.55 11.56
CA ILE A 207 2.43 0.82 10.33
C ILE A 207 3.94 0.92 10.63
N ALA A 208 4.33 1.60 11.71
CA ALA A 208 5.73 1.71 12.12
C ALA A 208 6.32 0.35 12.53
N GLY A 209 5.55 -0.47 13.26
CA GLY A 209 5.96 -1.79 13.68
C GLY A 209 6.12 -2.76 12.51
N GLU A 210 5.18 -2.77 11.56
CA GLU A 210 5.28 -3.56 10.32
C GLU A 210 6.47 -3.11 9.45
N ALA A 211 6.88 -1.83 9.53
CA ALA A 211 8.09 -1.31 8.89
C ALA A 211 9.39 -1.56 9.68
N GLY A 212 9.36 -2.33 10.77
CA GLY A 212 10.53 -2.70 11.59
C GLY A 212 11.03 -1.59 12.52
N GLN A 213 10.26 -0.53 12.76
CA GLN A 213 10.65 0.61 13.60
C GLN A 213 10.09 0.47 15.03
N ALA A 214 10.49 -0.58 15.74
CA ALA A 214 9.92 -0.99 17.03
C ALA A 214 9.89 0.14 18.09
N GLY A 215 11.00 0.88 18.25
CA GLY A 215 11.06 2.00 19.20
C GLY A 215 10.11 3.15 18.85
N TYR A 216 9.91 3.43 17.55
CA TYR A 216 8.96 4.44 17.11
C TYR A 216 7.51 3.96 17.27
N ALA A 217 7.25 2.69 16.95
CA ALA A 217 5.96 2.05 17.22
C ALA A 217 5.58 2.15 18.69
N MET A 218 6.52 1.85 19.61
CA MET A 218 6.30 1.99 21.05
C MET A 218 5.90 3.42 21.47
N GLY A 219 6.60 4.44 20.95
CA GLY A 219 6.26 5.84 21.21
C GLY A 219 4.83 6.19 20.76
N LEU A 220 4.40 5.66 19.62
CA LEU A 220 3.05 5.86 19.08
C LEU A 220 1.98 5.09 19.87
N ALA A 221 2.26 3.85 20.27
CA ALA A 221 1.38 3.06 21.13
C ALA A 221 1.14 3.72 22.49
N ASN A 222 2.20 4.29 23.10
CA ASN A 222 2.08 5.09 24.31
C ASN A 222 1.19 6.33 24.08
N GLY A 223 1.29 6.96 22.90
CA GLY A 223 0.38 8.02 22.48
C GLY A 223 -1.09 7.58 22.44
N ALA A 224 -1.36 6.38 21.91
CA ALA A 224 -2.70 5.81 21.84
C ALA A 224 -3.32 5.54 23.23
N LEU A 225 -2.50 5.27 24.24
CA LEU A 225 -2.95 4.91 25.59
C LEU A 225 -3.11 6.11 26.55
N ARG A 226 -2.72 7.34 26.16
CA ARG A 226 -2.69 8.53 27.04
C ARG A 226 -4.01 8.81 27.75
N GLU A 227 -5.12 8.65 27.03
CA GLU A 227 -6.46 8.97 27.51
C GLU A 227 -7.02 7.92 28.48
N GLY A 228 -6.37 6.75 28.56
CA GLY A 228 -6.65 5.71 29.55
C GLY A 228 -8.12 5.28 29.56
N ARG A 229 -8.76 5.37 30.73
CA ARG A 229 -10.15 4.92 30.93
C ARG A 229 -11.21 5.83 30.29
N ARG A 230 -10.84 7.01 29.80
CA ARG A 230 -11.77 7.90 29.06
C ARG A 230 -12.14 7.34 27.69
N LEU A 231 -11.33 6.43 27.16
CA LEU A 231 -11.53 5.81 25.86
C LEU A 231 -12.57 4.67 25.92
N PRO A 232 -13.36 4.47 24.83
CA PRO A 232 -14.19 3.29 24.68
C PRO A 232 -13.38 1.99 24.78
N ARG A 233 -13.99 0.92 25.28
CA ARG A 233 -13.32 -0.37 25.56
C ARG A 233 -12.60 -0.95 24.33
N LYS A 234 -13.27 -0.98 23.17
CA LYS A 234 -12.67 -1.45 21.92
C LYS A 234 -11.47 -0.62 21.46
N ILE A 235 -11.49 0.71 21.67
CA ILE A 235 -10.35 1.58 21.34
C ILE A 235 -9.17 1.29 22.25
N ARG A 236 -9.43 1.12 23.55
CA ARG A 236 -8.39 0.71 24.52
C ARG A 236 -7.81 -0.66 24.18
N ALA A 237 -8.64 -1.61 23.80
CA ALA A 237 -8.21 -2.96 23.43
C ALA A 237 -7.24 -2.94 22.23
N VAL A 238 -7.58 -2.21 21.15
CA VAL A 238 -6.69 -2.13 19.99
C VAL A 238 -5.41 -1.34 20.27
N ALA A 239 -5.46 -0.32 21.14
CA ALA A 239 -4.29 0.45 21.58
C ALA A 239 -3.34 -0.41 22.43
N LEU A 240 -3.88 -1.19 23.37
CA LEU A 240 -3.10 -2.15 24.17
C LEU A 240 -2.47 -3.23 23.29
N ARG A 241 -3.20 -3.74 22.29
CA ARG A 241 -2.66 -4.67 21.30
C ARG A 241 -1.48 -4.08 20.53
N ALA A 242 -1.55 -2.82 20.12
CA ALA A 242 -0.42 -2.16 19.45
C ALA A 242 0.78 -1.99 20.39
N SER A 243 0.53 -1.69 21.66
CA SER A 243 1.57 -1.67 22.70
C SER A 243 2.22 -3.04 22.89
N ALA A 244 1.42 -4.11 22.95
CA ALA A 244 1.92 -5.47 23.07
C ALA A 244 2.84 -5.84 21.91
N TYR A 245 2.42 -5.56 20.68
CA TYR A 245 3.25 -5.83 19.51
C TYR A 245 4.58 -5.07 19.55
N ALA A 246 4.56 -3.78 19.93
CA ALA A 246 5.79 -3.02 20.10
C ALA A 246 6.69 -3.57 21.23
N HIS A 247 6.11 -4.05 22.34
CA HIS A 247 6.85 -4.73 23.41
C HIS A 247 7.50 -6.03 22.92
N ALA A 248 6.75 -6.86 22.19
CA ALA A 248 7.26 -8.10 21.62
C ALA A 248 8.44 -7.86 20.67
N GLN A 249 8.35 -6.86 19.79
CA GLN A 249 9.44 -6.47 18.89
C GLN A 249 10.70 -5.96 19.62
N LEU A 250 10.55 -5.46 20.86
CA LEU A 250 11.65 -5.02 21.72
C LEU A 250 12.15 -6.14 22.65
N GLY A 251 11.57 -7.35 22.60
CA GLY A 251 11.91 -8.46 23.49
C GLY A 251 11.33 -8.36 24.90
N HIS A 252 10.38 -7.44 25.14
CA HIS A 252 9.73 -7.23 26.43
C HIS A 252 8.54 -8.20 26.61
N ALA A 253 8.84 -9.48 26.85
CA ALA A 253 7.83 -10.55 26.88
C ALA A 253 6.74 -10.32 27.94
N ASP A 254 7.11 -9.97 29.18
CA ASP A 254 6.17 -9.78 30.29
C ASP A 254 5.23 -8.60 30.08
N GLU A 255 5.72 -7.49 29.54
CA GLU A 255 4.91 -6.34 29.15
C GLU A 255 3.96 -6.67 28.00
N SER A 256 4.44 -7.42 27.00
CA SER A 256 3.62 -7.88 25.87
C SER A 256 2.46 -8.75 26.35
N ALA A 257 2.73 -9.74 27.20
CA ALA A 257 1.72 -10.64 27.75
C ALA A 257 0.66 -9.88 28.55
N ARG A 258 1.08 -8.99 29.47
CA ARG A 258 0.15 -8.16 30.26
C ARG A 258 -0.75 -7.29 29.38
N ALA A 259 -0.19 -6.64 28.37
CA ALA A 259 -0.96 -5.81 27.47
C ALA A 259 -1.98 -6.62 26.63
N LEU A 260 -1.64 -7.84 26.23
CA LEU A 260 -2.56 -8.74 25.52
C LEU A 260 -3.69 -9.24 26.41
N ASP A 261 -3.41 -9.61 27.65
CA ASP A 261 -4.44 -10.05 28.60
C ASP A 261 -5.44 -8.93 28.93
N ASP A 262 -4.95 -7.71 29.12
CA ASP A 262 -5.81 -6.53 29.30
C ASP A 262 -6.63 -6.24 28.03
N ALA A 263 -6.01 -6.35 26.84
CA ALA A 263 -6.70 -6.17 25.57
C ALA A 263 -7.80 -7.21 25.35
N ARG A 264 -7.53 -8.47 25.67
CA ARG A 264 -8.48 -9.59 25.57
C ARG A 264 -9.66 -9.37 26.51
N THR A 265 -9.40 -9.00 27.77
CA THR A 265 -10.43 -8.70 28.76
C THR A 265 -11.35 -7.56 28.31
N LEU A 266 -10.78 -6.51 27.70
CA LEU A 266 -11.55 -5.38 27.18
C LEU A 266 -12.35 -5.74 25.92
N ALA A 267 -11.80 -6.56 25.03
CA ALA A 267 -12.50 -7.02 23.83
C ALA A 267 -13.70 -7.91 24.19
N ASP A 268 -13.53 -8.82 25.16
CA ASP A 268 -14.61 -9.68 25.66
C ASP A 268 -15.70 -8.88 26.36
N ALA A 269 -15.32 -7.96 27.26
CA ALA A 269 -16.27 -7.09 27.96
C ALA A 269 -17.02 -6.12 27.04
N ALA A 270 -16.50 -5.87 25.82
CA ALA A 270 -17.13 -5.04 24.80
C ALA A 270 -17.88 -5.87 23.74
N ALA A 271 -18.08 -7.17 23.96
CA ALA A 271 -18.87 -8.02 23.07
C ALA A 271 -20.31 -7.46 22.98
N GLY A 272 -20.78 -7.22 21.75
CA GLY A 272 -22.08 -6.60 21.49
C GLY A 272 -22.09 -5.06 21.51
N GLU A 273 -21.00 -4.40 21.91
CA GLU A 273 -20.89 -2.94 21.76
C GLU A 273 -20.58 -2.57 20.30
N GLY A 274 -21.34 -1.62 19.75
CA GLY A 274 -21.02 -1.00 18.47
C GLY A 274 -19.72 -0.19 18.55
N SER A 275 -18.95 -0.16 17.46
CA SER A 275 -17.78 0.71 17.34
C SER A 275 -17.60 1.10 15.89
N ASP A 276 -17.60 2.41 15.64
CA ASP A 276 -17.43 2.94 14.29
C ASP A 276 -15.99 2.78 13.77
N LEU A 277 -15.00 2.83 14.67
CA LEU A 277 -13.57 2.82 14.33
C LEU A 277 -12.95 1.43 14.41
N ALA A 278 -13.34 0.62 15.40
CA ALA A 278 -12.76 -0.71 15.63
C ALA A 278 -13.84 -1.82 15.65
N PRO A 279 -14.71 -1.93 14.63
CA PRO A 279 -15.75 -2.98 14.59
C PRO A 279 -15.15 -4.39 14.53
N TYR A 280 -13.95 -4.53 13.96
CA TYR A 280 -13.19 -5.78 13.84
C TYR A 280 -12.60 -6.28 15.18
N CYS A 281 -12.57 -5.44 16.21
CA CYS A 281 -12.00 -5.81 17.51
C CYS A 281 -12.88 -6.87 18.19
N SER A 282 -12.39 -8.11 18.17
CA SER A 282 -12.96 -9.30 18.81
C SER A 282 -11.89 -10.03 19.61
N VAL A 283 -12.28 -10.96 20.47
CA VAL A 283 -11.33 -11.84 21.18
C VAL A 283 -10.46 -12.61 20.18
N SER A 284 -11.05 -13.22 19.15
CA SER A 284 -10.32 -13.96 18.11
C SER A 284 -9.28 -13.07 17.39
N TYR A 285 -9.61 -11.80 17.14
CA TYR A 285 -8.67 -10.83 16.56
C TYR A 285 -7.50 -10.53 17.50
N ILE A 286 -7.76 -10.32 18.80
CA ILE A 286 -6.70 -10.11 19.79
C ILE A 286 -5.82 -11.36 19.92
N ASP A 287 -6.41 -12.55 19.85
CA ASP A 287 -5.68 -13.83 19.90
C ASP A 287 -4.76 -14.02 18.69
N MET A 288 -5.22 -13.66 17.48
CA MET A 288 -4.37 -13.67 16.28
C MET A 288 -3.18 -12.71 16.42
N GLU A 289 -3.37 -11.55 17.04
CA GLU A 289 -2.29 -10.60 17.31
C GLU A 289 -1.37 -11.06 18.47
N ALA A 290 -1.91 -11.77 19.46
CA ALA A 290 -1.14 -12.41 20.53
C ALA A 290 -0.18 -13.46 19.96
N ALA A 291 -0.66 -14.30 19.05
CA ALA A 291 0.17 -15.28 18.37
C ALA A 291 1.28 -14.62 17.52
N ASN A 292 1.02 -13.47 16.90
CA ASN A 292 2.07 -12.72 16.22
C ASN A 292 3.14 -12.22 17.21
N CYS A 293 2.74 -11.76 18.39
CA CYS A 293 3.70 -11.38 19.44
C CYS A 293 4.55 -12.58 19.89
N ALA A 294 3.93 -13.75 20.06
CA ALA A 294 4.64 -15.00 20.39
C ALA A 294 5.66 -15.38 19.31
N LEU A 295 5.32 -15.24 18.02
CA LEU A 295 6.27 -15.46 16.92
C LEU A 295 7.45 -14.48 16.94
N GLN A 296 7.23 -13.20 17.28
CA GLN A 296 8.32 -12.23 17.43
C GLN A 296 9.23 -12.56 18.62
N LEU A 297 8.68 -13.17 19.67
CA LEU A 297 9.41 -13.58 20.87
C LEU A 297 10.05 -14.98 20.76
N GLY A 298 9.84 -15.68 19.64
CA GLY A 298 10.39 -17.02 19.42
C GLY A 298 9.67 -18.14 20.16
N HIS A 299 8.36 -17.98 20.42
CA HIS A 299 7.50 -19.00 21.04
C HIS A 299 6.45 -19.52 20.03
N PRO A 300 6.87 -20.32 19.03
CA PRO A 300 5.95 -20.80 17.99
C PRO A 300 4.88 -21.76 18.51
N GLU A 301 5.14 -22.52 19.57
CA GLU A 301 4.17 -23.45 20.16
C GLU A 301 2.94 -22.72 20.71
N ASP A 302 3.16 -21.61 21.42
CA ASP A 302 2.10 -20.73 21.94
C ASP A 302 1.28 -20.14 20.78
N ALA A 303 1.96 -19.78 19.68
CA ALA A 303 1.33 -19.24 18.49
C ALA A 303 0.44 -20.28 17.80
N VAL A 304 0.92 -21.52 17.60
CA VAL A 304 0.11 -22.61 17.01
C VAL A 304 -1.13 -22.86 17.84
N GLN A 305 -0.99 -23.06 19.15
CA GLN A 305 -2.11 -23.33 20.05
C GLN A 305 -3.18 -22.23 19.97
N THR A 306 -2.74 -20.97 19.97
CA THR A 306 -3.64 -19.82 19.93
C THR A 306 -4.34 -19.68 18.58
N LEU A 307 -3.61 -19.83 17.47
CA LEU A 307 -4.13 -19.66 16.11
C LEU A 307 -5.09 -20.77 15.71
N GLU A 308 -4.78 -22.04 16.03
CA GLU A 308 -5.70 -23.16 15.76
C GLU A 308 -7.04 -22.94 16.44
N GLN A 309 -7.03 -22.57 17.74
CA GLN A 309 -8.26 -22.29 18.48
C GLN A 309 -9.03 -21.10 17.89
N SER A 310 -8.33 -20.00 17.60
CA SER A 310 -8.94 -18.78 17.05
C SER A 310 -9.59 -19.03 15.69
N LEU A 311 -8.95 -19.82 14.81
CA LEU A 311 -9.47 -20.19 13.50
C LEU A 311 -10.78 -20.98 13.56
N THR A 312 -11.03 -21.77 14.62
CA THR A 312 -12.30 -22.51 14.77
C THR A 312 -13.51 -21.59 14.99
N ARG A 313 -13.30 -20.37 15.50
CA ARG A 313 -14.34 -19.39 15.83
C ARG A 313 -14.24 -18.13 14.98
N TRP A 314 -13.52 -18.19 13.86
CA TRP A 314 -13.26 -17.01 13.04
C TRP A 314 -14.52 -16.54 12.30
N PRO A 315 -14.87 -15.24 12.34
CA PRO A 315 -16.03 -14.72 11.62
C PRO A 315 -15.93 -14.93 10.11
N ALA A 316 -17.01 -15.39 9.47
CA ALA A 316 -17.02 -15.72 8.04
C ALA A 316 -16.77 -14.50 7.15
N GLU A 317 -17.22 -13.32 7.58
CA GLU A 317 -17.05 -12.03 6.91
C GLU A 317 -15.60 -11.49 6.96
N GLN A 318 -14.73 -12.01 7.82
CA GLN A 318 -13.35 -11.53 7.99
C GLN A 318 -12.32 -12.41 7.26
N GLN A 319 -12.56 -12.71 5.98
CA GLN A 319 -11.70 -13.61 5.20
C GLN A 319 -10.26 -13.11 5.05
N ARG A 320 -10.04 -11.80 4.89
CA ARG A 320 -8.69 -11.24 4.78
C ARG A 320 -7.87 -11.50 6.04
N ASP A 321 -8.41 -11.17 7.22
CA ASP A 321 -7.73 -11.41 8.48
C ASP A 321 -7.59 -12.92 8.76
N ARG A 322 -8.53 -13.76 8.31
CA ARG A 322 -8.38 -15.22 8.32
C ARG A 322 -7.14 -15.67 7.52
N GLY A 323 -6.91 -15.07 6.34
CA GLY A 323 -5.73 -15.36 5.53
C GLY A 323 -4.42 -14.92 6.21
N LEU A 324 -4.43 -13.78 6.90
CA LEU A 324 -3.28 -13.34 7.70
C LEU A 324 -3.02 -14.29 8.89
N CYS A 325 -4.08 -14.73 9.56
CA CYS A 325 -4.03 -15.72 10.64
C CYS A 325 -3.39 -17.04 10.15
N LEU A 326 -3.81 -17.55 8.99
CA LEU A 326 -3.24 -18.74 8.36
C LEU A 326 -1.77 -18.56 7.95
N ALA A 327 -1.38 -17.40 7.43
CA ALA A 327 0.01 -17.14 7.07
C ALA A 327 0.93 -17.12 8.31
N ARG A 328 0.45 -16.57 9.43
CA ARG A 328 1.15 -16.62 10.72
C ARG A 328 1.24 -18.04 11.25
N LEU A 329 0.15 -18.82 11.15
CA LEU A 329 0.13 -20.23 11.56
C LEU A 329 1.13 -21.06 10.75
N ALA A 330 1.20 -20.83 9.43
CA ALA A 330 2.20 -21.47 8.59
C ALA A 330 3.63 -21.15 9.04
N THR A 331 3.90 -19.90 9.41
CA THR A 331 5.20 -19.47 9.96
C THR A 331 5.50 -20.15 11.28
N ALA A 332 4.52 -20.31 12.16
CA ALA A 332 4.66 -21.01 13.43
C ALA A 332 5.04 -22.48 13.23
N TYR A 333 4.32 -23.22 12.38
CA TYR A 333 4.66 -24.61 12.05
C TYR A 333 6.06 -24.73 11.43
N ALA A 334 6.45 -23.80 10.55
CA ALA A 334 7.77 -23.83 9.93
C ALA A 334 8.90 -23.61 10.94
N GLN A 335 8.70 -22.79 11.98
CA GLN A 335 9.67 -22.63 13.08
C GLN A 335 9.80 -23.91 13.93
N MET A 336 8.74 -24.72 14.00
CA MET A 336 8.72 -26.03 14.67
C MET A 336 9.18 -27.18 13.75
N GLU A 337 9.64 -26.87 12.53
CA GLU A 337 10.02 -27.85 11.51
C GLU A 337 8.88 -28.78 11.03
N ASP A 338 7.62 -28.43 11.30
CA ASP A 338 6.44 -29.13 10.75
C ASP A 338 6.12 -28.59 9.34
N VAL A 339 6.85 -29.11 8.36
CA VAL A 339 6.78 -28.64 6.96
C VAL A 339 5.42 -28.92 6.32
N GLU A 340 4.78 -30.04 6.66
CA GLU A 340 3.49 -30.43 6.10
C GLU A 340 2.39 -29.49 6.60
N ALA A 341 2.31 -29.25 7.90
CA ALA A 341 1.35 -28.32 8.47
C ALA A 341 1.60 -26.88 7.99
N ALA A 342 2.87 -26.47 7.89
CA ALA A 342 3.26 -25.17 7.33
C ALA A 342 2.75 -25.00 5.89
N TYR A 343 2.97 -25.99 5.02
CA TYR A 343 2.51 -25.95 3.63
C TYR A 343 0.98 -25.90 3.52
N ASN A 344 0.27 -26.69 4.32
CA ASN A 344 -1.20 -26.73 4.30
C ASN A 344 -1.82 -25.39 4.72
N ALA A 345 -1.30 -24.77 5.78
CA ALA A 345 -1.74 -23.44 6.22
C ALA A 345 -1.36 -22.36 5.20
N ALA A 346 -0.15 -22.40 4.64
CA ALA A 346 0.32 -21.45 3.64
C ALA A 346 -0.50 -21.50 2.35
N SER A 347 -0.88 -22.69 1.89
CA SER A 347 -1.69 -22.87 0.68
C SER A 347 -3.08 -22.23 0.81
N GLN A 348 -3.71 -22.35 1.99
CA GLN A 348 -4.97 -21.65 2.26
C GLN A 348 -4.78 -20.13 2.31
N ALA A 349 -3.70 -19.64 2.92
CA ALA A 349 -3.39 -18.22 2.97
C ALA A 349 -3.11 -17.63 1.57
N VAL A 350 -2.41 -18.36 0.70
CA VAL A 350 -2.17 -17.99 -0.70
C VAL A 350 -3.47 -17.81 -1.46
N SER A 351 -4.41 -18.75 -1.32
CA SER A 351 -5.73 -18.65 -1.98
C SER A 351 -6.46 -17.37 -1.57
N ILE A 352 -6.45 -17.02 -0.29
CA ILE A 352 -7.05 -15.77 0.20
C ILE A 352 -6.29 -14.55 -0.32
N ALA A 353 -4.96 -14.59 -0.33
CA ALA A 353 -4.14 -13.49 -0.85
C ALA A 353 -4.39 -13.24 -2.35
N GLN A 354 -4.62 -14.30 -3.15
CA GLN A 354 -4.97 -14.19 -4.57
C GLN A 354 -6.32 -13.49 -4.78
N THR A 355 -7.30 -13.76 -3.92
CA THR A 355 -8.63 -13.12 -4.02
C THR A 355 -8.61 -11.69 -3.49
N THR A 356 -7.93 -11.45 -2.37
CA THR A 356 -7.98 -10.15 -1.66
C THR A 356 -6.94 -9.13 -2.14
N GLY A 357 -5.83 -9.61 -2.71
CA GLY A 357 -4.69 -8.77 -3.07
C GLY A 357 -3.93 -8.19 -1.87
N SER A 358 -4.11 -8.74 -0.66
CA SER A 358 -3.49 -8.20 0.56
C SER A 358 -1.98 -8.40 0.57
N ALA A 359 -1.24 -7.29 0.54
CA ALA A 359 0.20 -7.27 0.68
C ALA A 359 0.66 -7.68 2.08
N ARG A 360 -0.19 -7.54 3.11
CA ARG A 360 0.12 -7.98 4.48
C ARG A 360 0.22 -9.50 4.58
N ILE A 361 -0.70 -10.22 3.92
CA ILE A 361 -0.64 -11.69 3.83
C ILE A 361 0.60 -12.11 3.03
N LEU A 362 0.88 -11.44 1.91
CA LEU A 362 2.08 -11.70 1.10
C LEU A 362 3.39 -11.43 1.85
N ALA A 363 3.42 -10.42 2.71
CA ALA A 363 4.60 -10.11 3.53
C ALA A 363 4.86 -11.22 4.57
N GLU A 364 3.82 -11.74 5.23
CA GLU A 364 3.94 -12.88 6.14
C GLU A 364 4.38 -14.15 5.40
N LEU A 365 3.77 -14.45 4.26
CA LEU A 365 4.18 -15.57 3.42
C LEU A 365 5.61 -15.40 2.91
N GLY A 366 6.07 -14.16 2.69
CA GLY A 366 7.46 -13.85 2.37
C GLY A 366 8.42 -14.19 3.52
N ARG A 367 8.03 -13.96 4.78
CA ARG A 367 8.82 -14.38 5.96
C ARG A 367 8.89 -15.89 6.07
N LEU A 368 7.78 -16.57 5.84
CA LEU A 368 7.71 -18.04 5.80
C LEU A 368 8.74 -18.64 4.84
N GLN A 369 8.96 -18.04 3.65
CA GLN A 369 9.96 -18.54 2.68
C GLN A 369 11.36 -18.66 3.28
N GLY A 370 11.74 -17.75 4.19
CA GLY A 370 13.02 -17.81 4.90
C GLY A 370 13.15 -19.06 5.75
N TYR A 371 12.13 -19.38 6.54
CA TYR A 371 12.09 -20.58 7.39
C TYR A 371 12.03 -21.87 6.56
N LEU A 372 11.37 -21.87 5.41
CA LEU A 372 11.25 -23.06 4.56
C LEU A 372 12.48 -23.33 3.67
N THR A 373 13.52 -22.48 3.72
CA THR A 373 14.75 -22.63 2.90
C THR A 373 15.37 -24.04 2.96
N PRO A 374 15.51 -24.70 4.13
CA PRO A 374 16.09 -26.04 4.22
C PRO A 374 15.33 -27.10 3.39
N TRP A 375 14.03 -26.89 3.17
CA TRP A 375 13.14 -27.81 2.45
C TRP A 375 12.76 -27.32 1.05
N SER A 376 13.50 -26.34 0.50
CA SER A 376 13.24 -25.74 -0.82
C SER A 376 13.24 -26.71 -2.01
N LYS A 377 13.79 -27.92 -1.84
CA LYS A 377 13.79 -28.99 -2.86
C LYS A 377 12.54 -29.88 -2.84
N LEU A 378 11.72 -29.82 -1.79
CA LEU A 378 10.42 -30.50 -1.78
C LEU A 378 9.52 -29.87 -2.84
N VAL A 379 8.75 -30.70 -3.54
CA VAL A 379 7.96 -30.27 -4.70
C VAL A 379 6.94 -29.21 -4.28
N GLU A 380 6.27 -29.45 -3.17
CA GLU A 380 5.26 -28.60 -2.55
C GLU A 380 5.83 -27.21 -2.19
N ILE A 381 7.04 -27.18 -1.61
CA ILE A 381 7.70 -25.94 -1.20
C ILE A 381 8.22 -25.17 -2.43
N ALA A 382 8.75 -25.87 -3.44
CA ALA A 382 9.15 -25.26 -4.69
C ALA A 382 7.96 -24.65 -5.44
N GLU A 383 6.79 -25.30 -5.42
CA GLU A 383 5.55 -24.80 -6.02
C GLU A 383 4.98 -23.60 -5.26
N LEU A 384 4.94 -23.66 -3.92
CA LEU A 384 4.56 -22.53 -3.07
C LEU A 384 5.44 -21.31 -3.37
N ASN A 385 6.76 -21.49 -3.41
CA ASN A 385 7.71 -20.42 -3.71
C ASN A 385 7.53 -19.82 -5.11
N ARG A 386 7.22 -20.67 -6.11
CA ARG A 386 6.91 -20.20 -7.47
C ARG A 386 5.65 -19.36 -7.49
N THR A 387 4.59 -19.81 -6.83
CA THR A 387 3.32 -19.08 -6.72
C THR A 387 3.51 -17.73 -6.02
N LEU A 388 4.23 -17.69 -4.91
CA LEU A 388 4.56 -16.43 -4.24
C LEU A 388 5.39 -15.49 -5.13
N GLY A 389 6.28 -16.04 -5.95
CA GLY A 389 7.07 -15.29 -6.92
C GLY A 389 6.23 -14.57 -7.97
N THR A 390 5.16 -15.20 -8.48
CA THR A 390 4.25 -14.56 -9.46
C THR A 390 3.39 -13.48 -8.84
N MET A 391 3.06 -13.60 -7.54
CA MET A 391 2.25 -12.62 -6.81
C MET A 391 3.02 -11.36 -6.39
N LYS A 392 4.35 -11.43 -6.28
CA LYS A 392 5.21 -10.26 -5.98
C LYS A 392 5.50 -9.39 -7.23
N GLY A 393 5.14 -9.87 -8.43
CA GLY A 393 5.51 -9.27 -9.72
C GLY A 393 4.38 -8.57 -10.48
N SER A 394 3.20 -8.36 -9.85
CA SER A 394 2.03 -7.69 -10.43
C SER A 394 1.65 -6.42 -9.67
#